data_AF-A0A944Y3R3-F1
#
_entry.id   AF-A0A944Y3R3-F1
#
_cell.length_a   1.000
_cell.length_b   1.000
_cell.length_c   1.000
_cell.angle_alpha   90.00
_cell.angle_beta   90.00
_cell.angle_gamma   90.00
#
_symmetry.space_group_name_H-M   'P 1'
#
loop_
_entity.id
_entity.type
_entity.pdbx_description
1 polymer ?
#
loop_
_entity_poly.entity_id
_entity_poly.type
_entity_poly.pdbx_seq_one_letter_code
_entity_poly.pdbx_strand_id
1 'polypeptide(L)'
;MDNQTLIYALYLMSGLLGLTLITIWILIYRTKKQTDMIQKSEAYRDASNELEERAYCFKHKHEHAIGICAVCEVGLCEDCQKDYETLHFCPQHFNTYTESEWLDITEVKTTPDNPEKGLFIYDMKNKLYKENNIPCFVMTHYKIDVHGDQIESHIKLYVRLNDVEKVRAS
;
A
#
# COMPACT_ATOMS: atom_id res chain seq x y z
N MET A 1 -16.33 52.59 -44.79
CA MET A 1 -15.42 52.23 -43.69
C MET A 1 -14.04 52.09 -44.29
N ASP A 2 -13.05 52.84 -43.80
CA ASP A 2 -11.69 52.76 -44.30
C ASP A 2 -11.06 51.40 -43.94
N ASN A 3 -10.30 50.82 -44.87
CA ASN A 3 -9.62 49.54 -44.63
C ASN A 3 -8.76 49.55 -43.35
N GLN A 4 -8.23 50.72 -42.96
CA GLN A 4 -7.49 50.87 -41.70
C GLN A 4 -8.36 50.61 -40.47
N THR A 5 -9.62 51.06 -40.42
CA THR A 5 -10.49 50.82 -39.25
C THR A 5 -10.91 49.35 -39.14
N LEU A 6 -11.07 48.67 -40.28
CA LEU A 6 -11.33 47.22 -40.35
C LEU A 6 -10.13 46.40 -39.83
N ILE A 7 -8.90 46.79 -40.18
CA ILE A 7 -7.69 46.11 -39.71
C ILE A 7 -7.53 46.27 -38.19
N TYR A 8 -7.75 47.46 -37.63
CA TYR A 8 -7.68 47.67 -36.18
C TYR A 8 -8.74 46.87 -35.41
N ALA A 9 -9.96 46.76 -35.95
CA ALA A 9 -11.02 45.95 -35.33
C ALA A 9 -10.66 44.45 -35.25
N LEU A 10 -10.02 43.91 -36.29
CA LEU A 10 -9.56 42.51 -36.32
C LEU A 10 -8.43 42.23 -35.31
N TYR A 11 -7.49 43.17 -35.13
CA TYR A 11 -6.45 43.03 -34.12
C TYR A 11 -7.01 43.08 -32.69
N LEU A 12 -8.02 43.91 -32.46
CA LEU A 12 -8.67 44.01 -31.14
C LEU A 12 -9.45 42.72 -30.80
N MET A 13 -10.18 42.17 -31.77
CA MET A 13 -10.91 40.90 -31.60
C MET A 13 -9.98 39.69 -31.36
N SER A 14 -8.86 39.62 -32.10
CA SER A 14 -7.87 38.55 -31.89
C SER A 14 -7.14 38.69 -30.54
N GLY A 15 -6.87 39.91 -30.08
CA GLY A 15 -6.33 40.17 -28.74
C GLY A 15 -7.27 39.70 -27.63
N LEU A 16 -8.57 39.99 -27.73
CA LEU A 16 -9.58 39.55 -26.75
C LEU A 16 -9.73 38.02 -26.71
N LEU A 17 -9.69 37.36 -27.87
CA LEU A 17 -9.69 35.89 -27.96
C LEU A 17 -8.42 35.27 -27.33
N GLY A 18 -7.25 35.89 -27.52
CA GLY A 18 -6.03 35.45 -26.87
C GLY A 18 -6.12 35.52 -25.34
N LEU A 19 -6.68 36.61 -24.81
CA LEU A 19 -6.85 36.78 -23.37
C LEU A 19 -7.85 35.78 -22.78
N THR A 20 -8.94 35.46 -23.47
CA THR A 20 -9.91 34.47 -22.97
C THR A 20 -9.33 33.05 -22.96
N LEU A 21 -8.52 32.69 -23.95
CA LEU A 21 -7.83 31.39 -23.95
C LEU A 21 -6.82 31.28 -22.81
N ILE A 22 -6.08 32.35 -22.51
CA ILE A 22 -5.13 32.40 -21.39
C ILE A 22 -5.86 32.25 -20.04
N THR A 23 -6.98 32.95 -19.84
CA THR A 23 -7.73 32.85 -18.57
C THR A 23 -8.34 31.47 -18.38
N ILE A 24 -8.89 30.85 -19.44
CA ILE A 24 -9.38 29.46 -19.40
C ILE A 24 -8.24 28.50 -19.06
N TRP A 25 -7.06 28.65 -19.69
CA TRP A 25 -5.90 27.81 -19.41
C TRP A 25 -5.43 27.93 -17.96
N ILE A 26 -5.38 29.15 -17.40
CA ILE A 26 -5.03 29.39 -15.99
C ILE A 26 -6.04 28.72 -15.05
N LEU A 27 -7.34 28.79 -15.35
CA LEU A 27 -8.38 28.14 -14.52
C LEU A 27 -8.23 26.62 -14.53
N ILE A 28 -8.02 26.00 -15.70
CA ILE A 28 -7.80 24.55 -15.82
C ILE A 28 -6.52 24.12 -15.08
N TYR A 29 -5.44 24.90 -15.18
CA TYR A 29 -4.20 24.60 -14.48
C TYR A 29 -4.38 24.68 -12.95
N ARG A 30 -5.14 25.68 -12.47
CA ARG A 30 -5.44 25.83 -11.04
C ARG A 30 -6.31 24.71 -10.49
N THR A 31 -7.36 24.30 -11.21
CA THR A 31 -8.22 23.21 -10.76
C THR A 31 -7.46 21.88 -10.70
N LYS A 32 -6.64 21.58 -11.71
CA LYS A 32 -5.79 20.37 -11.69
C LYS A 32 -4.85 20.36 -10.48
N LYS A 33 -4.16 21.46 -10.23
CA LYS A 33 -3.25 21.59 -9.08
C LYS A 33 -3.98 21.43 -7.74
N GLN A 34 -5.21 21.94 -7.64
CA GLN A 34 -6.02 21.83 -6.43
C GLN A 34 -6.46 20.37 -6.18
N THR A 35 -6.88 19.65 -7.22
CA THR A 35 -7.24 18.23 -7.12
C THR A 35 -6.05 17.37 -6.68
N ASP A 36 -4.87 17.58 -7.26
CA ASP A 36 -3.66 16.83 -6.90
C ASP A 36 -3.28 17.05 -5.42
N MET A 37 -3.46 18.28 -4.90
CA MET A 37 -3.21 18.58 -3.48
C MET A 37 -4.22 17.90 -2.54
N ILE A 38 -5.50 17.89 -2.90
CA ILE A 38 -6.55 17.23 -2.11
C ILE A 38 -6.28 15.73 -2.03
N GLN A 39 -6.05 15.08 -3.18
CA GLN A 39 -5.77 13.64 -3.26
C GLN A 39 -4.53 13.27 -2.44
N LYS A 40 -3.48 14.09 -2.50
CA LYS A 40 -2.27 13.86 -1.68
C LYS A 40 -2.57 14.01 -0.18
N SER A 41 -3.38 14.99 0.21
CA SER A 41 -3.75 15.20 1.63
C SER A 41 -4.62 14.06 2.18
N GLU A 42 -5.53 13.52 1.37
CA GLU A 42 -6.36 12.36 1.75
C GLU A 42 -5.48 11.12 1.95
N ALA A 43 -4.55 10.85 1.03
CA ALA A 43 -3.58 9.76 1.18
C ALA A 43 -2.72 9.90 2.45
N TYR A 44 -2.29 11.11 2.82
CA TYR A 44 -1.58 11.34 4.08
C TYR A 44 -2.43 11.08 5.32
N ARG A 45 -3.70 11.49 5.31
CA ARG A 45 -4.62 11.28 6.43
C ARG A 45 -4.96 9.80 6.61
N ASP A 46 -5.17 9.08 5.52
CA ASP A 46 -5.46 7.65 5.59
C ASP A 46 -4.25 6.88 6.13
N ALA A 47 -3.04 7.24 5.69
CA ALA A 47 -1.80 6.69 6.23
C ALA A 47 -1.60 7.01 7.73
N SER A 48 -1.95 8.21 8.19
CA SER A 48 -1.86 8.56 9.62
C SER A 48 -2.86 7.78 10.48
N ASN A 49 -4.09 7.60 9.97
CA ASN A 49 -5.11 6.83 10.67
C ASN A 49 -4.71 5.35 10.80
N GLU A 50 -4.17 4.76 9.73
CA GLU A 50 -3.67 3.38 9.75
C GLU A 50 -2.52 3.20 10.75
N LEU A 51 -1.65 4.20 10.89
CA LEU A 51 -0.59 4.24 11.89
C LEU A 51 -1.14 4.30 13.32
N GLU A 52 -2.17 5.12 13.56
CA GLU A 52 -2.82 5.24 14.86
C GLU A 52 -3.55 3.96 15.26
N GLU A 53 -4.22 3.29 14.32
CA GLU A 53 -4.88 2.00 14.54
C GLU A 53 -3.89 0.88 14.89
N ARG A 54 -2.65 0.95 14.37
CA ARG A 54 -1.58 -0.01 14.68
C ARG A 54 -0.84 0.32 15.98
N ALA A 55 -0.98 1.52 16.54
CA ALA A 55 -0.29 1.94 17.75
C ALA A 55 -0.88 1.36 19.04
N TYR A 56 -2.13 0.91 19.01
CA TYR A 56 -2.86 0.36 20.15
C TYR A 56 -3.39 -1.04 19.86
N CYS A 57 -3.70 -1.78 20.92
CA CYS A 57 -4.30 -3.10 20.77
C CYS A 57 -5.74 -2.99 20.23
N PHE A 58 -6.08 -3.84 19.25
CA PHE A 58 -7.43 -3.89 18.67
C PHE A 58 -8.53 -4.24 19.69
N LYS A 59 -8.20 -4.97 20.76
CA LYS A 59 -9.13 -5.29 21.86
C LYS A 59 -9.03 -4.29 23.01
N HIS A 60 -7.81 -3.95 23.42
CA HIS A 60 -7.56 -3.05 24.54
C HIS A 60 -7.07 -1.69 24.04
N LYS A 61 -8.00 -0.79 23.73
CA LYS A 61 -7.70 0.53 23.13
C LYS A 61 -6.81 1.45 23.98
N HIS A 62 -6.57 1.11 25.24
CA HIS A 62 -5.72 1.87 26.16
C HIS A 62 -4.32 1.25 26.33
N GLU A 63 -4.08 0.08 25.73
CA GLU A 63 -2.80 -0.61 25.77
C GLU A 63 -2.09 -0.41 24.44
N HIS A 64 -0.79 -0.10 24.51
CA HIS A 64 0.04 0.01 23.32
C HIS A 64 0.24 -1.35 22.66
N ALA A 65 0.25 -1.36 21.33
CA ALA A 65 0.61 -2.54 20.59
C ALA A 65 2.12 -2.82 20.72
N ILE A 66 2.48 -4.05 21.06
CA ILE A 66 3.87 -4.54 21.07
C ILE A 66 4.20 -5.35 19.81
N GLY A 67 3.18 -5.77 19.06
CA GLY A 67 3.30 -6.55 17.84
C GLY A 67 2.09 -6.36 16.93
N ILE A 68 2.20 -6.89 15.72
CA ILE A 68 1.17 -6.80 14.69
C ILE A 68 0.81 -8.21 14.23
N CYS A 69 -0.49 -8.51 14.11
CA CYS A 69 -0.92 -9.81 13.63
C CYS A 69 -0.44 -10.07 12.19
N ALA A 70 0.26 -11.18 11.96
CA ALA A 70 0.82 -11.55 10.67
C ALA A 70 -0.23 -11.73 9.56
N VAL A 71 -1.48 -12.03 9.92
CA VAL A 71 -2.60 -12.19 8.99
C VAL A 71 -3.36 -10.88 8.79
N CYS A 72 -3.98 -10.33 9.84
CA CYS A 72 -4.88 -9.18 9.72
C CYS A 72 -4.25 -7.79 9.96
N GLU A 73 -2.97 -7.73 10.30
CA GLU A 73 -2.20 -6.48 10.48
C GLU A 73 -2.71 -5.52 11.57
N VAL A 74 -3.54 -5.99 12.50
CA VAL A 74 -3.98 -5.21 13.65
C VAL A 74 -2.93 -5.21 14.77
N GLY A 75 -2.86 -4.12 15.55
CA GLY A 75 -2.01 -4.02 16.73
C GLY A 75 -2.44 -4.95 17.85
N LEU A 76 -1.46 -5.58 18.54
CA LEU A 76 -1.64 -6.54 19.62
C LEU A 76 -0.86 -6.11 20.86
N CYS A 77 -1.50 -6.11 22.04
CA CYS A 77 -0.79 -6.01 23.32
C CYS A 77 -0.22 -7.37 23.75
N GLU A 78 0.55 -7.37 24.84
CA GLU A 78 1.19 -8.56 25.42
C GLU A 78 0.21 -9.70 25.71
N ASP A 79 -0.97 -9.38 26.24
CA ASP A 79 -1.98 -10.40 26.58
C ASP A 79 -2.68 -11.01 25.37
N CYS A 80 -2.85 -10.20 24.30
CA CYS A 80 -3.56 -10.61 23.09
C CYS A 80 -2.66 -11.30 22.08
N GLN A 81 -1.36 -11.07 22.14
CA GLN A 81 -0.38 -11.63 21.22
C GLN A 81 -0.16 -13.12 21.49
N LYS A 82 -0.10 -13.91 20.41
CA LYS A 82 0.34 -15.30 20.41
C LYS A 82 1.53 -15.44 19.47
N ASP A 83 2.66 -15.87 20.01
CA ASP A 83 3.91 -15.96 19.28
C ASP A 83 4.16 -17.37 18.77
N TYR A 84 4.59 -17.46 17.52
CA TYR A 84 5.07 -18.69 16.92
C TYR A 84 6.19 -18.36 15.94
N GLU A 85 7.38 -18.90 16.21
CA GLU A 85 8.61 -18.56 15.49
C GLU A 85 8.85 -17.04 15.46
N THR A 86 8.88 -16.43 14.28
CA THR A 86 9.06 -14.98 14.08
C THR A 86 7.74 -14.25 13.84
N LEU A 87 6.60 -14.91 14.01
CA LEU A 87 5.28 -14.38 13.69
C LEU A 87 4.45 -14.14 14.96
N HIS A 88 3.65 -13.07 14.90
CA HIS A 88 2.71 -12.69 15.95
C HIS A 88 1.28 -12.87 15.44
N PHE A 89 0.40 -13.44 16.24
CA PHE A 89 -1.00 -13.66 15.87
C PHE A 89 -1.97 -13.13 16.91
N CYS A 90 -3.12 -12.65 16.45
CA CYS A 90 -4.27 -12.49 17.34
C CYS A 90 -4.87 -13.87 17.67
N PRO A 91 -5.67 -14.02 18.74
CA PRO A 91 -6.16 -15.34 19.17
C PRO A 91 -6.96 -16.10 18.09
N GLN A 92 -7.70 -15.37 17.24
CA GLN A 92 -8.49 -15.97 16.17
C GLN A 92 -7.60 -16.53 15.04
N HIS A 93 -6.63 -15.75 14.59
CA HIS A 93 -5.72 -16.17 13.52
C HIS A 93 -4.69 -17.18 14.01
N PHE A 94 -4.36 -17.20 15.30
CA PHE A 94 -3.52 -18.23 15.88
C PHE A 94 -4.16 -19.62 15.74
N ASN A 95 -5.44 -19.76 16.08
CA ASN A 95 -6.17 -21.01 15.89
C ASN A 95 -6.21 -21.41 14.41
N THR A 96 -6.51 -20.45 13.52
CA THR A 96 -6.52 -20.69 12.06
C THR A 96 -5.14 -21.18 11.58
N TYR A 97 -4.07 -20.60 12.11
CA TYR A 97 -2.70 -20.98 11.79
C TYR A 97 -2.41 -22.42 12.22
N THR A 98 -2.75 -22.79 13.46
CA THR A 98 -2.46 -24.13 14.00
C THR A 98 -3.33 -25.24 13.43
N GLU A 99 -4.53 -24.91 12.93
CA GLU A 99 -5.49 -25.88 12.39
C GLU A 99 -5.36 -26.08 10.87
N SER A 100 -4.53 -25.28 10.20
CA SER A 100 -4.38 -25.31 8.74
C SER A 100 -2.99 -25.75 8.31
N GLU A 101 -2.91 -26.42 7.18
CA GLU A 101 -1.65 -26.57 6.45
C GLU A 101 -1.42 -25.36 5.55
N TRP A 102 -0.17 -24.89 5.49
CA TRP A 102 0.22 -23.68 4.79
C TRP A 102 1.23 -24.00 3.69
N LEU A 103 1.04 -23.40 2.52
CA LEU A 103 1.95 -23.51 1.39
C LEU A 103 2.43 -22.12 0.96
N ASP A 104 3.72 -22.03 0.64
CA ASP A 104 4.27 -20.85 -0.02
C ASP A 104 3.86 -20.83 -1.50
N ILE A 105 3.20 -19.75 -1.90
CA ILE A 105 2.73 -19.56 -3.28
C ILE A 105 3.66 -18.68 -4.10
N THR A 106 4.48 -17.87 -3.42
CA THR A 106 5.45 -17.01 -4.07
C THR A 106 6.60 -16.70 -3.10
N GLU A 107 7.78 -16.50 -3.68
CA GLU A 107 9.02 -16.20 -2.99
C GLU A 107 9.77 -15.13 -3.77
N VAL A 108 10.24 -14.11 -3.04
CA VAL A 108 11.14 -13.10 -3.58
C VAL A 108 12.39 -13.06 -2.72
N LYS A 109 13.54 -13.23 -3.38
CA LYS A 109 14.85 -12.99 -2.80
C LYS A 109 15.21 -11.52 -2.94
N THR A 110 15.67 -10.94 -1.84
CA THR A 110 16.15 -9.55 -1.77
C THR A 110 17.54 -9.51 -1.13
N THR A 111 18.30 -8.47 -1.47
CA THR A 111 19.60 -8.12 -0.89
C THR A 111 19.56 -6.67 -0.40
N PRO A 112 20.56 -6.20 0.36
CA PRO A 112 20.64 -4.80 0.77
C PRO A 112 20.61 -3.80 -0.39
N ASP A 113 21.03 -4.23 -1.58
CA ASP A 113 21.01 -3.41 -2.80
C ASP A 113 19.64 -3.34 -3.49
N ASN A 114 18.70 -4.23 -3.16
CA ASN A 114 17.38 -4.29 -3.79
C ASN A 114 16.23 -4.68 -2.83
N PRO A 115 16.10 -4.02 -1.66
CA PRO A 115 15.07 -4.34 -0.67
C PRO A 115 13.65 -4.13 -1.20
N GLU A 116 13.45 -3.21 -2.13
CA GLU A 116 12.16 -2.85 -2.71
C GLU A 116 11.48 -3.99 -3.47
N LYS A 117 12.25 -4.99 -3.93
CA LYS A 117 11.68 -6.19 -4.59
C LYS A 117 10.71 -6.93 -3.68
N GLY A 118 10.90 -6.84 -2.36
CA GLY A 118 10.02 -7.47 -1.37
C GLY A 118 8.62 -6.84 -1.29
N LEU A 119 8.46 -5.58 -1.74
CA LEU A 119 7.18 -4.86 -1.61
C LEU A 119 6.04 -5.56 -2.34
N PHE A 120 6.33 -6.19 -3.49
CA PHE A 120 5.35 -6.94 -4.27
C PHE A 120 4.65 -8.04 -3.44
N ILE A 121 5.37 -8.70 -2.52
CA ILE A 121 4.80 -9.73 -1.66
C ILE A 121 3.75 -9.15 -0.70
N TYR A 122 4.02 -7.97 -0.14
CA TYR A 122 3.08 -7.28 0.74
C TYR A 122 1.86 -6.75 -0.02
N ASP A 123 2.05 -6.24 -1.24
CA ASP A 123 0.94 -5.83 -2.11
C ASP A 123 0.04 -7.02 -2.46
N MET A 124 0.63 -8.17 -2.77
CA MET A 124 -0.11 -9.40 -3.05
C MET A 124 -0.88 -9.88 -1.82
N LYS A 125 -0.26 -9.89 -0.63
CA LYS A 125 -0.93 -10.20 0.63
C LYS A 125 -2.13 -9.29 0.86
N ASN A 126 -1.94 -7.98 0.69
CA ASN A 126 -2.99 -6.99 0.89
C ASN A 126 -4.19 -7.22 -0.03
N LYS A 127 -3.95 -7.55 -1.30
CA LYS A 127 -5.03 -7.89 -2.24
C LYS A 127 -5.76 -9.15 -1.80
N LEU A 128 -5.05 -10.24 -1.54
CA LEU A 128 -5.67 -11.51 -1.14
C LEU A 128 -6.49 -11.38 0.15
N TYR A 129 -6.00 -10.62 1.13
CA TYR A 129 -6.71 -10.44 2.38
C TYR A 129 -7.86 -9.43 2.28
N LYS A 130 -7.63 -8.23 1.73
CA LYS A 130 -8.63 -7.16 1.71
C LYS A 130 -9.71 -7.38 0.63
N GLU A 131 -9.35 -7.95 -0.52
CA GLU A 131 -10.29 -8.13 -1.64
C GLU A 131 -10.94 -9.51 -1.64
N ASN A 132 -10.18 -10.58 -1.34
CA ASN A 132 -10.66 -11.96 -1.42
C ASN A 132 -10.97 -12.59 -0.05
N ASN A 133 -10.64 -11.90 1.06
CA ASN A 133 -10.77 -12.43 2.42
C ASN A 133 -10.07 -13.79 2.60
N ILE A 134 -8.91 -13.97 1.94
CA ILE A 134 -8.08 -15.18 2.02
C ILE A 134 -7.02 -14.95 3.11
N PRO A 135 -7.03 -15.73 4.21
CA PRO A 135 -6.00 -15.67 5.22
C PRO A 135 -4.63 -16.02 4.63
N CYS A 136 -3.70 -15.10 4.77
CA CYS A 136 -2.34 -15.24 4.28
C CYS A 136 -1.38 -14.50 5.20
N PHE A 137 -0.11 -14.91 5.21
CA PHE A 137 0.93 -14.24 5.98
C PHE A 137 2.26 -14.26 5.24
N VAL A 138 3.11 -13.29 5.56
CA VAL A 138 4.45 -13.16 4.97
C VAL A 138 5.48 -13.57 6.01
N MET A 139 6.45 -14.38 5.60
CA MET A 139 7.54 -14.81 6.44
C MET A 139 8.86 -14.60 5.72
N THR A 140 9.85 -14.03 6.44
CA THR A 140 11.16 -13.70 5.88
C THR A 140 12.20 -14.60 6.52
N HIS A 141 12.90 -15.37 5.68
CA HIS A 141 14.05 -16.18 6.10
C HIS A 141 15.34 -15.49 5.67
N TYR A 142 16.30 -15.38 6.58
CA TYR A 142 17.61 -14.81 6.28
C TYR A 142 18.62 -15.92 6.00
N LYS A 143 19.39 -15.75 4.93
CA LYS A 143 20.48 -16.64 4.56
C LYS A 143 21.76 -15.83 4.35
N ILE A 144 22.86 -16.30 4.90
CA ILE A 144 24.18 -15.69 4.69
C ILE A 144 24.77 -16.26 3.40
N ASP A 145 25.02 -15.41 2.42
CA ASP A 145 25.81 -15.77 1.24
C ASP A 145 27.29 -15.55 1.54
N VAL A 146 27.99 -16.64 1.83
CA VAL A 146 29.42 -16.65 2.19
C VAL A 146 30.30 -16.23 1.01
N HIS A 147 29.83 -16.36 -0.23
CA HIS A 147 30.61 -15.99 -1.41
C HIS A 147 30.51 -14.49 -1.72
N GLY A 148 29.32 -13.91 -1.52
CA GLY A 148 29.06 -12.49 -1.73
C GLY A 148 29.26 -11.61 -0.49
N ASP A 149 29.55 -12.20 0.68
CA ASP A 149 29.62 -11.52 1.98
C ASP A 149 28.40 -10.64 2.27
N GLN A 150 27.21 -11.18 1.95
CA GLN A 150 25.95 -10.46 2.06
C GLN A 150 24.86 -11.31 2.73
N ILE A 151 23.93 -10.64 3.42
CA ILE A 151 22.73 -11.27 3.96
C ILE A 151 21.62 -11.18 2.91
N GLU A 152 21.08 -12.34 2.54
CA GLU A 152 19.97 -12.47 1.61
C GLU A 152 18.68 -12.70 2.39
N SER A 153 17.62 -11.99 2.02
CA SER A 153 16.30 -12.15 2.64
C SER A 153 15.36 -12.83 1.64
N HIS A 154 14.88 -14.01 2.02
CA HIS A 154 13.92 -14.81 1.28
C HIS A 154 12.52 -14.56 1.85
N ILE A 155 11.79 -13.67 1.20
CA ILE A 155 10.46 -13.23 1.61
C ILE A 155 9.43 -14.12 0.92
N LYS A 156 8.63 -14.85 1.70
CA LYS A 156 7.66 -15.83 1.23
C LYS A 156 6.25 -15.46 1.64
N LEU A 157 5.28 -15.64 0.75
CA LEU A 157 3.86 -15.51 1.03
C LEU A 157 3.24 -16.89 1.21
N TYR A 158 2.66 -17.13 2.38
CA TYR A 158 1.98 -18.37 2.71
C TYR A 158 0.47 -18.19 2.66
N VAL A 159 -0.22 -19.18 2.10
CA VAL A 159 -1.68 -19.30 2.11
C VAL A 159 -2.08 -20.69 2.57
N ARG A 160 -3.32 -20.84 3.05
CA ARG A 160 -3.83 -22.15 3.43
C ARG A 160 -3.91 -23.07 2.21
N LEU A 161 -3.55 -24.34 2.38
CA LEU A 161 -3.60 -25.36 1.33
C LEU A 161 -4.96 -25.36 0.61
N ASN A 162 -6.05 -25.27 1.38
CA ASN A 162 -7.43 -25.27 0.88
C ASN A 162 -7.80 -24.04 0.03
N ASP A 163 -7.02 -22.97 0.08
CA ASP A 163 -7.27 -21.72 -0.66
C ASP A 163 -6.32 -21.55 -1.85
N VAL A 164 -5.31 -22.42 -2.04
CA VAL A 164 -4.32 -22.30 -3.13
C VAL A 164 -4.97 -22.23 -4.52
N GLU A 165 -5.97 -23.07 -4.77
CA GLU A 165 -6.67 -23.09 -6.06
C GLU A 165 -7.46 -21.80 -6.32
N LYS A 166 -7.95 -21.13 -5.26
CA LYS A 166 -8.62 -19.83 -5.39
C LYS A 166 -7.63 -18.73 -5.77
N VAL A 167 -6.42 -18.77 -5.21
CA VAL A 167 -5.36 -17.80 -5.50
C VAL A 167 -4.80 -17.97 -6.92
N ARG A 168 -4.77 -19.20 -7.45
CA ARG A 168 -4.35 -19.44 -8.84
C ARG A 168 -5.36 -18.99 -9.88
N ALA A 169 -6.63 -18.86 -9.50
CA ALA A 169 -7.72 -18.47 -10.37
C ALA A 169 -7.97 -16.93 -10.40
N SER A 170 -7.39 -16.19 -9.45
CA SER A 170 -7.44 -14.72 -9.34
C SER A 170 -6.32 -14.04 -10.12
#